data_AF-A0A453B5W6-F1
#
_entry.id   AF-A0A453B5W6-F1
#
_cell.length_a   1.000
_cell.length_b   1.000
_cell.length_c   1.000
_cell.angle_alpha   90.00
_cell.angle_beta   90.00
_cell.angle_gamma   90.00
#
_symmetry.space_group_name_H-M   'P 1'
#
loop_
_entity.id
_entity.type
_entity.pdbx_description
1 polymer ?
#
loop_
_entity_poly.entity_id
_entity_poly.type
_entity_poly.pdbx_seq_one_letter_code
_entity_poly.pdbx_strand_id
1 'polypeptide(L)'
;RRLKEHLLNELPPKRRQIIRLKLKALNSRTATSIIQGDYNSTYSSSDAPIIASSEISNDCEEAKEGKDDSCKKSPRHFSPQEIGIAKIPGFSQWFSNHLMHDNLDAQSSCQKTLIFAHHLKVLDGVHVFLSEKEIKFVRIDGSALPRERKEAVDSFRLNPEVKVAIIGITAGGVGLDFSSAQNVVFLELPRSSSDLLQAEDRAHRRGQTNAVNIYIFCAKVSSFPVSL
;
A
#
# COMPACT_ATOMS: atom_id res chain seq x y z
N ARG A 1 -15.28 27.80 33.72
CA ARG A 1 -15.81 27.55 32.35
C ARG A 1 -14.80 28.14 31.37
N ARG A 2 -14.00 27.32 30.66
CA ARG A 2 -13.05 27.83 29.65
C ARG A 2 -13.83 28.21 28.39
N LEU A 3 -13.56 29.39 27.83
CA LEU A 3 -14.19 29.86 26.59
C LEU A 3 -13.73 29.00 25.41
N LYS A 4 -14.71 28.57 24.61
CA LYS A 4 -14.58 27.58 23.53
C LYS A 4 -13.83 28.14 22.30
N GLU A 5 -13.55 29.44 22.28
CA GLU A 5 -13.02 30.19 21.15
C GLU A 5 -11.48 30.20 21.06
N HIS A 6 -10.75 29.70 22.06
CA HIS A 6 -9.27 29.72 22.07
C HIS A 6 -8.58 28.33 22.10
N LEU A 7 -9.29 27.23 21.85
CA LEU A 7 -8.74 25.86 22.07
C LEU A 7 -8.84 24.88 20.90
N LEU A 8 -9.11 25.36 19.68
CA LEU A 8 -9.05 24.53 18.49
C LEU A 8 -8.06 25.14 17.51
N ASN A 9 -6.80 24.71 17.59
CA ASN A 9 -6.06 24.57 16.35
C ASN A 9 -6.87 23.59 15.51
N GLU A 10 -7.56 24.09 14.50
CA GLU A 10 -8.26 23.23 13.54
C GLU A 10 -7.25 22.23 13.00
N LEU A 11 -7.60 20.94 13.07
CA LEU A 11 -6.72 19.92 12.50
C LEU A 11 -6.56 20.23 11.02
N PRO A 12 -5.34 20.14 10.47
CA PRO A 12 -5.09 20.38 9.06
C PRO A 12 -5.93 19.44 8.19
N PRO A 13 -6.20 19.78 6.92
CA PRO A 13 -7.16 19.03 6.11
C PRO A 13 -6.72 17.58 5.85
N LYS A 14 -7.72 16.67 5.73
CA LYS A 14 -7.55 15.30 5.21
C LYS A 14 -7.87 15.28 3.71
N ARG A 15 -6.97 14.76 2.88
CA ARG A 15 -7.19 14.57 1.43
C ARG A 15 -7.22 13.09 1.10
N ARG A 16 -8.29 12.61 0.46
CA ARG A 16 -8.42 11.20 0.05
C ARG A 16 -8.28 11.07 -1.47
N GLN A 17 -7.46 10.12 -1.90
CA GLN A 17 -7.26 9.79 -3.31
C GLN A 17 -7.38 8.28 -3.51
N ILE A 18 -8.13 7.86 -4.52
CA ILE A 18 -8.25 6.46 -4.92
C ILE A 18 -7.27 6.17 -6.05
N ILE A 19 -6.33 5.27 -5.80
CA ILE A 19 -5.34 4.80 -6.77
C ILE A 19 -5.86 3.52 -7.41
N ARG A 20 -6.24 3.58 -8.69
CA ARG A 20 -6.79 2.44 -9.43
C ARG A 20 -5.69 1.75 -10.23
N LEU A 21 -5.37 0.52 -9.86
CA LEU A 21 -4.43 -0.34 -10.57
C LEU A 21 -5.18 -1.27 -11.53
N LYS A 22 -4.65 -1.40 -12.75
CA LYS A 22 -5.07 -2.43 -13.71
C LYS A 22 -4.17 -3.65 -13.51
N LEU A 23 -4.73 -4.75 -13.01
CA LEU A 23 -3.96 -5.97 -12.81
C LEU A 23 -3.83 -6.73 -14.12
N LYS A 24 -2.59 -6.99 -14.54
CA LYS A 24 -2.29 -7.91 -15.65
C LYS A 24 -2.51 -9.36 -15.19
N ALA A 25 -2.90 -10.24 -16.12
CA ALA A 25 -3.11 -11.66 -15.83
C ALA A 25 -1.85 -12.37 -15.28
N LEU A 26 -0.65 -11.90 -15.65
CA LEU A 26 0.63 -12.43 -15.16
C LEU A 26 0.80 -12.23 -13.65
N ASN A 27 0.54 -11.03 -13.14
CA ASN A 27 0.65 -10.69 -11.72
C ASN A 27 -0.28 -11.56 -10.85
N SER A 28 -1.43 -11.93 -11.42
CA SER A 28 -2.39 -12.80 -10.75
C SER A 28 -1.90 -14.25 -10.63
N ARG A 29 -1.09 -14.73 -11.59
CA ARG A 29 -0.47 -16.07 -11.54
C ARG A 29 0.71 -16.09 -10.57
N THR A 30 1.55 -15.06 -10.60
CA THR A 30 2.66 -14.90 -9.63
C THR A 30 2.14 -14.82 -8.20
N ALA A 31 1.03 -14.11 -7.96
CA ALA A 31 0.40 -14.06 -6.64
C ALA A 31 -0.07 -15.44 -6.16
N THR A 32 -0.62 -16.28 -7.04
CA THR A 32 -1.00 -17.66 -6.70
C THR A 32 0.24 -18.51 -6.37
N SER A 33 1.34 -18.38 -7.11
CA SER A 33 2.60 -19.09 -6.84
C SER A 33 3.23 -18.70 -5.49
N ILE A 34 3.20 -17.41 -5.13
CA ILE A 34 3.71 -16.90 -3.84
C ILE A 34 2.91 -17.48 -2.66
N ILE A 35 1.60 -17.72 -2.84
CA ILE A 35 0.76 -18.33 -1.80
C ILE A 35 1.04 -19.84 -1.67
N GLN A 36 1.37 -20.51 -2.78
CA GLN A 36 1.63 -21.96 -2.81
C GLN A 36 3.01 -22.37 -2.26
N GLY A 37 3.88 -21.40 -1.92
CA GLY A 37 5.09 -21.66 -1.11
C GLY A 37 6.42 -21.56 -1.84
N ASP A 38 6.44 -21.21 -3.13
CA ASP A 38 7.68 -21.01 -3.87
C ASP A 38 8.24 -19.59 -3.61
N TYR A 39 9.16 -19.49 -2.65
CA TYR A 39 9.82 -18.23 -2.26
C TYR A 39 10.90 -17.73 -3.25
N ASN A 40 11.06 -18.36 -4.41
CA ASN A 40 12.20 -18.11 -5.32
C ASN A 40 11.90 -17.24 -6.56
N SER A 41 10.72 -16.60 -6.69
CA SER A 41 10.51 -15.65 -7.78
C SER A 41 10.83 -14.22 -7.33
N THR A 42 12.02 -13.75 -7.67
CA THR A 42 12.42 -12.34 -7.61
C THR A 42 11.38 -11.49 -8.36
N TYR A 43 10.95 -10.38 -7.76
CA TYR A 43 10.15 -9.36 -8.44
C TYR A 43 11.01 -8.74 -9.54
N SER A 44 11.03 -9.35 -10.74
CA SER A 44 11.72 -8.80 -11.89
C SER A 44 10.96 -7.55 -12.35
N SER A 45 11.70 -6.44 -12.43
CA SER A 45 11.22 -5.09 -12.76
C SER A 45 10.52 -4.97 -14.13
N SER A 46 10.49 -6.03 -14.95
CA SER A 46 9.92 -6.04 -16.30
C SER A 46 8.40 -6.23 -16.36
N ASP A 47 7.73 -6.67 -15.28
CA ASP A 47 6.30 -7.05 -15.32
C ASP A 47 5.33 -6.09 -14.59
N ALA A 48 5.73 -4.83 -14.39
CA ALA A 48 4.94 -3.86 -13.64
C ALA A 48 3.51 -3.64 -14.24
N PRO A 49 2.46 -3.53 -13.39
CA PRO A 49 1.12 -3.16 -13.81
C PRO A 49 1.07 -1.67 -14.20
N ILE A 50 0.47 -1.38 -15.36
CA ILE A 50 0.47 -0.05 -15.95
C ILE A 50 -0.49 0.87 -15.18
N ILE A 51 0.04 1.98 -14.67
CA ILE A 51 -0.74 3.12 -14.15
C ILE A 51 -1.47 3.74 -15.34
N ALA A 52 -2.80 3.71 -15.33
CA ALA A 52 -3.58 4.18 -16.46
C ALA A 52 -3.61 5.72 -16.52
N SER A 53 -2.77 6.28 -17.41
CA SER A 53 -2.91 7.62 -18.00
C SER A 53 -3.14 7.46 -19.52
N SER A 54 -3.82 8.43 -20.11
CA SER A 54 -4.45 8.45 -21.46
C SER A 54 -3.54 8.29 -22.69
N GLU A 55 -4.04 7.50 -23.67
CA GLU A 55 -3.96 7.57 -25.15
C GLU A 55 -2.65 7.35 -25.98
N ILE A 56 -2.76 6.40 -26.95
CA ILE A 56 -2.09 6.18 -28.27
C ILE A 56 -0.61 5.67 -28.22
N SER A 57 -0.09 4.69 -28.99
CA SER A 57 -0.44 3.90 -30.19
C SER A 57 0.35 2.59 -30.24
N ASN A 58 -0.20 1.60 -30.98
CA ASN A 58 0.40 0.49 -31.74
C ASN A 58 1.86 0.07 -31.48
N ASP A 59 2.09 -1.22 -31.19
CA ASP A 59 2.58 -2.16 -32.21
C ASP A 59 2.46 -3.62 -31.73
N CYS A 60 2.27 -4.49 -32.71
CA CYS A 60 1.92 -5.90 -32.63
C CYS A 60 3.18 -6.79 -32.67
N GLU A 61 2.95 -8.10 -32.49
CA GLU A 61 3.86 -9.25 -32.74
C GLU A 61 4.73 -9.68 -31.54
N GLU A 62 4.86 -10.95 -31.17
CA GLU A 62 4.55 -12.22 -31.85
C GLU A 62 4.28 -13.31 -30.79
N ALA A 63 3.24 -14.12 -30.99
CA ALA A 63 2.90 -15.25 -30.13
C ALA A 63 3.61 -16.52 -30.62
N LYS A 64 4.22 -17.29 -29.71
CA LYS A 64 4.46 -18.71 -29.95
C LYS A 64 3.46 -19.57 -29.20
N GLU A 65 2.74 -20.31 -30.01
CA GLU A 65 1.60 -21.18 -29.73
C GLU A 65 2.04 -22.39 -28.90
N GLY A 66 1.42 -22.55 -27.73
CA GLY A 66 1.54 -23.73 -26.88
C GLY A 66 0.15 -24.33 -26.71
N LYS A 67 -0.07 -25.45 -27.39
CA LYS A 67 -1.25 -26.32 -27.42
C LYS A 67 -1.57 -26.83 -26.02
N ASP A 68 -2.72 -26.49 -25.44
CA ASP A 68 -3.36 -27.39 -24.47
C ASP A 68 -4.85 -27.14 -24.19
N ASP A 69 -5.54 -28.28 -24.20
CA ASP A 69 -6.89 -28.69 -23.86
C ASP A 69 -8.01 -27.70 -23.52
N SER A 70 -9.16 -27.98 -24.14
CA SER A 70 -10.44 -27.30 -23.95
C SER A 70 -10.99 -27.56 -22.55
N CYS A 71 -10.88 -26.56 -21.68
CA CYS A 71 -11.73 -26.45 -20.50
C CYS A 71 -12.39 -25.07 -20.57
N LYS A 72 -13.72 -25.04 -20.58
CA LYS A 72 -14.52 -23.81 -20.39
C LYS A 72 -14.22 -23.28 -18.99
N LYS A 73 -13.09 -22.57 -18.83
CA LYS A 73 -12.64 -22.04 -17.54
C LYS A 73 -13.58 -20.91 -17.16
N SER A 74 -14.44 -21.16 -16.18
CA SER A 74 -15.19 -20.11 -15.50
C SER A 74 -14.24 -18.98 -15.07
N PRO A 75 -14.69 -17.71 -15.01
CA PRO A 75 -13.85 -16.62 -14.55
C PRO A 75 -13.32 -16.95 -13.17
N ARG A 76 -12.00 -17.15 -13.05
CA ARG A 76 -11.36 -17.47 -11.77
C ARG A 76 -11.56 -16.28 -10.83
N HIS A 77 -12.21 -16.50 -9.70
CA HIS A 77 -12.37 -15.49 -8.66
C HIS A 77 -11.09 -15.48 -7.81
N PHE A 78 -10.37 -14.35 -7.79
CA PHE A 78 -9.19 -14.20 -6.95
C PHE A 78 -9.59 -14.02 -5.48
N SER A 79 -8.83 -14.61 -4.58
CA SER A 79 -8.95 -14.34 -3.16
C SER A 79 -8.52 -12.89 -2.85
N PRO A 80 -9.03 -12.28 -1.77
CA PRO A 80 -8.61 -10.94 -1.35
C PRO A 80 -7.09 -10.83 -1.15
N GLN A 81 -6.46 -11.88 -0.63
CA GLN A 81 -5.00 -11.95 -0.44
C GLN A 81 -4.23 -11.94 -1.77
N GLU A 82 -4.68 -12.71 -2.77
CA GLU A 82 -4.07 -12.69 -4.11
C GLU A 82 -4.16 -11.31 -4.75
N ILE A 83 -5.31 -10.65 -4.61
CA ILE A 83 -5.48 -9.27 -5.09
C ILE A 83 -4.53 -8.33 -4.36
N GLY A 84 -4.40 -8.47 -3.03
CA GLY A 84 -3.46 -7.70 -2.22
C GLY A 84 -2.02 -7.84 -2.70
N ILE A 85 -1.56 -9.08 -2.93
CA ILE A 85 -0.21 -9.38 -3.43
C ILE A 85 -0.04 -8.82 -4.85
N ALA A 86 -1.02 -8.99 -5.73
CA ALA A 86 -0.95 -8.50 -7.11
C ALA A 86 -0.88 -6.97 -7.22
N LYS A 87 -1.29 -6.22 -6.18
CA LYS A 87 -1.14 -4.76 -6.12
C LYS A 87 0.29 -4.33 -5.83
N ILE A 88 1.12 -5.16 -5.19
CA ILE A 88 2.44 -4.77 -4.67
C ILE A 88 3.33 -4.17 -5.76
N PRO A 89 3.50 -4.75 -6.96
CA PRO A 89 4.36 -4.14 -7.98
C PRO A 89 3.88 -2.75 -8.42
N GLY A 90 2.57 -2.56 -8.55
CA GLY A 90 1.99 -1.26 -8.92
C GLY A 90 2.12 -0.24 -7.80
N PHE A 91 1.99 -0.69 -6.55
CA PHE A 91 2.30 0.12 -5.38
C PHE A 91 3.78 0.50 -5.34
N SER A 92 4.72 -0.43 -5.54
CA SER A 92 6.16 -0.17 -5.53
C SER A 92 6.58 0.87 -6.56
N GLN A 93 6.03 0.78 -7.77
CA GLN A 93 6.24 1.77 -8.82
C GLN A 93 5.65 3.13 -8.41
N TRP A 94 4.40 3.16 -7.96
CA TRP A 94 3.76 4.39 -7.51
C TRP A 94 4.52 5.04 -6.36
N PHE A 95 4.93 4.25 -5.35
CA PHE A 95 5.63 4.73 -4.17
C PHE A 95 6.99 5.31 -4.52
N SER A 96 7.72 4.65 -5.42
CA SER A 96 9.02 5.15 -5.91
C SER A 96 8.86 6.49 -6.62
N ASN A 97 7.85 6.64 -7.48
CA ASN A 97 7.61 7.88 -8.21
C ASN A 97 7.10 9.00 -7.27
N HIS A 98 6.16 8.68 -6.37
CA HIS A 98 5.47 9.68 -5.56
C HIS A 98 6.31 10.15 -4.37
N LEU A 99 7.25 9.34 -3.87
CA LEU A 99 8.04 9.65 -2.68
C LEU A 99 9.49 10.06 -2.98
N MET A 100 10.01 9.80 -4.20
CA MET A 100 11.37 10.19 -4.59
C MET A 100 11.42 11.44 -5.49
N HIS A 101 10.34 11.82 -6.17
CA HIS A 101 10.31 12.99 -7.06
C HIS A 101 9.99 14.33 -6.36
N ASP A 102 9.65 14.34 -5.07
CA ASP A 102 9.55 15.59 -4.29
C ASP A 102 10.92 16.28 -4.04
N ASN A 103 12.03 15.65 -4.47
CA ASN A 103 13.42 16.13 -4.32
C ASN A 103 13.84 17.29 -5.25
N LEU A 104 12.91 17.96 -5.94
CA LEU A 104 13.26 19.16 -6.72
C LEU A 104 13.62 20.36 -5.82
N ASP A 105 13.17 20.35 -4.57
CA ASP A 105 13.61 21.27 -3.54
C ASP A 105 14.48 20.52 -2.54
N ALA A 106 15.74 20.93 -2.35
CA ALA A 106 16.73 20.35 -1.43
C ALA A 106 16.31 20.34 0.07
N GLN A 107 15.05 20.68 0.37
CA GLN A 107 14.43 20.76 1.69
C GLN A 107 13.19 19.88 1.85
N SER A 108 12.72 19.21 0.79
CA SER A 108 11.57 18.32 0.84
C SER A 108 12.00 16.95 1.37
N SER A 109 12.20 16.87 2.69
CA SER A 109 12.47 15.59 3.34
C SER A 109 11.33 14.61 3.06
N CYS A 110 11.65 13.41 2.57
CA CYS A 110 10.70 12.32 2.38
C CYS A 110 9.75 12.20 3.58
N GLN A 111 8.45 12.36 3.29
CA GLN A 111 7.39 12.48 4.27
C GLN A 111 7.10 11.12 4.92
N LYS A 112 6.91 11.12 6.24
CA LYS A 112 6.61 9.90 6.99
C LYS A 112 5.27 9.30 6.53
N THR A 113 5.27 8.00 6.24
CA THR A 113 4.17 7.30 5.59
C THR A 113 3.73 6.06 6.38
N LEU A 114 2.43 5.90 6.60
CA LEU A 114 1.82 4.67 7.12
C LEU A 114 1.32 3.81 5.97
N ILE A 115 1.57 2.51 6.01
CA ILE A 115 1.05 1.55 5.04
C ILE A 115 0.25 0.50 5.79
N PHE A 116 -1.04 0.42 5.49
CA PHE A 116 -1.99 -0.54 6.07
C PHE A 116 -2.30 -1.68 5.10
N ALA A 117 -2.22 -2.91 5.61
CA ALA A 117 -2.79 -4.09 4.95
C ALA A 117 -3.33 -5.11 5.98
N HIS A 118 -4.12 -6.07 5.53
CA HIS A 118 -4.72 -7.11 6.38
C HIS A 118 -3.85 -8.37 6.41
N HIS A 119 -3.43 -8.86 5.24
CA HIS A 119 -2.74 -10.14 5.11
C HIS A 119 -1.23 -9.99 5.33
N LEU A 120 -0.66 -10.87 6.15
CA LEU A 120 0.78 -10.87 6.46
C LEU A 120 1.64 -10.97 5.20
N LYS A 121 1.26 -11.80 4.21
CA LYS A 121 1.98 -11.91 2.94
C LYS A 121 2.03 -10.61 2.14
N VAL A 122 1.01 -9.75 2.27
CA VAL A 122 1.02 -8.43 1.65
C VAL A 122 1.99 -7.51 2.37
N LEU A 123 1.99 -7.52 3.71
CA LEU A 123 2.97 -6.80 4.53
C LEU A 123 4.41 -7.27 4.25
N ASP A 124 4.61 -8.58 4.05
CA ASP A 124 5.90 -9.19 3.72
C ASP A 124 6.41 -8.69 2.36
N GLY A 125 5.57 -8.61 1.34
CA GLY A 125 6.00 -8.09 0.04
C GLY A 125 6.31 -6.59 0.07
N VAL A 126 5.61 -5.80 0.90
CA VAL A 126 5.99 -4.39 1.15
C VAL A 126 7.34 -4.32 1.88
N HIS A 127 7.56 -5.18 2.87
CA HIS A 127 8.84 -5.27 3.58
C HIS A 127 9.98 -5.56 2.61
N VAL A 128 9.87 -6.59 1.77
CA VAL A 128 10.89 -6.92 0.76
C VAL A 128 11.20 -5.71 -0.13
N PHE A 129 10.17 -5.06 -0.67
CA PHE A 129 10.33 -3.87 -1.50
C PHE A 129 11.08 -2.73 -0.78
N LEU A 130 10.72 -2.41 0.46
CA LEU A 130 11.37 -1.33 1.21
C LEU A 130 12.82 -1.67 1.55
N SER A 131 13.12 -2.94 1.86
CA SER A 131 14.48 -3.42 2.10
C SER A 131 15.35 -3.33 0.84
N GLU A 132 14.82 -3.72 -0.33
CA GLU A 132 15.51 -3.58 -1.63
C GLU A 132 15.81 -2.13 -2.00
N LYS A 133 14.99 -1.19 -1.53
CA LYS A 133 15.18 0.26 -1.72
C LYS A 133 15.97 0.92 -0.58
N GLU A 134 16.45 0.14 0.38
CA GLU A 134 17.19 0.61 1.56
C GLU A 134 16.43 1.67 2.38
N ILE A 135 15.09 1.63 2.36
CA ILE A 135 14.25 2.56 3.10
C ILE A 135 14.09 2.05 4.52
N LYS A 136 14.48 2.83 5.54
CA LYS A 136 14.27 2.43 6.94
C LYS A 136 12.79 2.51 7.31
N PHE A 137 12.27 1.42 7.86
CA PHE A 137 10.88 1.29 8.27
C PHE A 137 10.74 0.55 9.61
N VAL A 138 9.55 0.63 10.20
CA VAL A 138 9.12 -0.25 11.30
C VAL A 138 7.91 -1.07 10.87
N ARG A 139 7.69 -2.22 11.52
CA ARG A 139 6.54 -3.09 11.25
C ARG A 139 5.81 -3.41 12.54
N ILE A 140 4.48 -3.30 12.50
CA ILE A 140 3.59 -3.69 13.60
C ILE A 140 2.45 -4.54 13.02
N ASP A 141 2.40 -5.80 13.41
CA ASP A 141 1.30 -6.71 13.06
C ASP A 141 0.81 -7.47 14.30
N GLY A 142 -0.08 -8.45 14.09
CA GLY A 142 -0.71 -9.20 15.17
C GLY A 142 0.27 -9.98 16.05
N SER A 143 1.49 -10.24 15.57
CA SER A 143 2.51 -10.98 16.33
C SER A 143 3.32 -10.11 17.29
N ALA A 144 3.37 -8.79 17.07
CA ALA A 144 4.19 -7.88 17.85
C ALA A 144 3.70 -7.75 19.30
N LEU A 145 4.60 -7.85 20.27
CA LEU A 145 4.31 -7.66 21.69
C LEU A 145 4.03 -6.18 22.01
N PRO A 146 3.26 -5.87 23.09
CA PRO A 146 2.95 -4.48 23.45
C PRO A 146 4.18 -3.56 23.59
N ARG A 147 5.28 -4.10 24.12
CA ARG A 147 6.55 -3.38 24.27
C ARG A 147 7.17 -3.04 22.91
N GLU A 148 7.25 -4.02 22.02
CA GLU A 148 7.78 -3.86 20.65
C GLU A 148 6.96 -2.86 19.84
N ARG A 149 5.63 -2.87 20.02
CA ARG A 149 4.74 -1.87 19.39
C ARG A 149 5.10 -0.45 19.82
N LYS A 150 5.37 -0.24 21.11
CA LYS A 150 5.75 1.07 21.64
C LYS A 150 7.12 1.50 21.10
N GLU A 151 8.10 0.61 21.14
CA GLU A 151 9.45 0.88 20.62
C GLU A 151 9.43 1.20 19.12
N ALA A 152 8.62 0.49 18.33
CA ALA A 152 8.41 0.78 16.90
C ALA A 152 7.78 2.15 16.67
N VAL A 153 6.76 2.52 17.46
CA VAL A 153 6.13 3.84 17.38
C VAL A 153 7.10 4.95 17.76
N ASP A 154 7.85 4.78 18.85
CA ASP A 154 8.81 5.78 19.31
C ASP A 154 9.94 5.94 18.28
N SER A 155 10.44 4.84 17.70
CA SER A 155 11.39 4.87 16.59
C SER A 155 10.83 5.62 15.37
N PHE A 156 9.58 5.32 14.98
CA PHE A 156 8.92 6.03 13.88
C PHE A 156 8.69 7.52 14.17
N ARG A 157 8.48 7.94 15.42
CA ARG A 157 8.25 9.35 15.76
C ARG A 157 9.55 10.13 15.88
N LEU A 158 10.54 9.55 16.55
CA LEU A 158 11.75 10.25 17.00
C LEU A 158 12.92 10.08 16.03
N ASN A 159 13.02 8.96 15.32
CA ASN A 159 14.10 8.76 14.35
C ASN A 159 13.73 9.39 13.00
N PRO A 160 14.46 10.43 12.52
CA PRO A 160 14.18 11.07 11.24
C PRO A 160 14.46 10.16 10.03
N GLU A 161 15.30 9.14 10.18
CA GLU A 161 15.63 8.18 9.12
C GLU A 161 14.54 7.15 8.88
N VAL A 162 13.74 6.81 9.91
CA VAL A 162 12.61 5.87 9.78
C VAL A 162 11.46 6.58 9.09
N LYS A 163 11.26 6.31 7.80
CA LYS A 163 10.26 7.02 6.98
C LYS A 163 8.93 6.29 6.89
N VAL A 164 8.91 4.98 7.08
CA VAL A 164 7.71 4.16 6.82
C VAL A 164 7.33 3.33 8.04
N ALA A 165 6.04 3.20 8.30
CA ALA A 165 5.51 2.20 9.21
C ALA A 165 4.55 1.26 8.48
N ILE A 166 4.86 -0.03 8.47
CA ILE A 166 4.00 -1.10 7.95
C ILE A 166 3.10 -1.57 9.09
N ILE A 167 1.78 -1.46 8.93
CA ILE A 167 0.81 -1.73 10.00
C ILE A 167 -0.24 -2.73 9.52
N GLY A 168 -0.39 -3.83 10.27
CA GLY A 168 -1.53 -4.72 10.13
C GLY A 168 -2.81 -4.02 10.60
N ILE A 169 -3.85 -3.98 9.77
CA ILE A 169 -5.13 -3.29 10.09
C ILE A 169 -5.71 -3.75 11.44
N THR A 170 -5.65 -5.05 11.72
CA THR A 170 -6.15 -5.64 12.98
C THR A 170 -5.25 -5.34 14.19
N ALA A 171 -3.97 -5.04 13.97
CA ALA A 171 -3.03 -4.63 15.02
C ALA A 171 -3.19 -3.14 15.41
N GLY A 172 -3.86 -2.34 14.56
CA GLY A 172 -4.10 -0.90 14.76
C GLY A 172 -5.17 -0.54 15.80
N GLY A 173 -5.85 -1.52 16.39
CA GLY A 173 -6.84 -1.32 17.46
C GLY A 173 -6.24 -0.80 18.77
N VAL A 174 -4.92 -0.93 18.94
CA VAL A 174 -4.18 -0.36 20.08
C VAL A 174 -3.96 1.13 19.82
N GLY A 175 -4.19 2.00 20.81
CA GLY A 175 -4.16 3.46 20.70
C GLY A 175 -2.81 4.11 20.38
N LEU A 176 -2.11 3.63 19.35
CA LEU A 176 -0.77 4.09 18.96
C LEU A 176 -0.84 5.48 18.32
N ASP A 177 0.20 6.28 18.58
CA ASP A 177 0.31 7.66 18.08
C ASP A 177 1.22 7.70 16.86
N PHE A 178 0.66 7.99 15.69
CA PHE A 178 1.39 8.14 14.44
C PHE A 178 1.23 9.55 13.86
N SER A 179 1.01 10.56 14.72
CA SER A 179 0.79 11.95 14.30
C SER A 179 1.96 12.58 13.53
N SER A 180 3.13 11.93 13.50
CA SER A 180 4.27 12.36 12.68
C SER A 180 4.11 11.99 11.19
N ALA A 181 3.16 11.12 10.85
CA ALA A 181 2.90 10.71 9.48
C ALA A 181 2.03 11.73 8.73
N GLN A 182 2.42 12.04 7.49
CA GLN A 182 1.68 12.93 6.60
C GLN A 182 0.95 12.15 5.50
N ASN A 183 1.40 10.92 5.22
CA ASN A 183 0.79 10.05 4.23
C ASN A 183 0.27 8.77 4.89
N VAL A 184 -0.92 8.35 4.49
CA VAL A 184 -1.57 7.09 4.89
C VAL A 184 -1.92 6.33 3.63
N VAL A 185 -1.44 5.11 3.50
CA VAL A 185 -1.69 4.24 2.35
C VAL A 185 -2.48 3.02 2.81
N PHE A 186 -3.61 2.75 2.16
CA PHE A 186 -4.37 1.52 2.33
C PHE A 186 -4.15 0.62 1.11
N LEU A 187 -3.27 -0.37 1.24
CA LEU A 187 -3.08 -1.42 0.23
C LEU A 187 -4.24 -2.41 0.23
N GLU A 188 -4.74 -2.69 1.42
CA GLU A 188 -5.98 -3.40 1.65
C GLU A 188 -6.91 -2.54 2.50
N LEU A 189 -8.21 -2.68 2.28
CA LEU A 189 -9.21 -1.91 2.99
C LEU A 189 -9.65 -2.65 4.27
N PRO A 190 -9.90 -1.92 5.36
CA PRO A 190 -10.54 -2.48 6.55
C PRO A 190 -11.95 -2.99 6.24
N ARG A 191 -12.47 -3.87 7.10
CA ARG A 191 -13.81 -4.48 6.94
C ARG A 191 -14.94 -3.49 7.20
N SER A 192 -14.69 -2.45 8.01
CA SER A 192 -15.68 -1.44 8.36
C SER A 192 -15.16 -0.02 8.11
N SER A 193 -16.09 0.91 7.91
CA SER A 193 -15.78 2.35 7.81
C SER A 193 -15.22 2.92 9.12
N SER A 194 -15.63 2.36 10.27
CA SER A 194 -15.10 2.72 11.58
C SER A 194 -13.61 2.41 11.69
N ASP A 195 -13.20 1.21 11.27
CA ASP A 195 -11.78 0.81 11.31
C ASP A 195 -10.94 1.67 10.37
N LEU A 196 -11.49 2.03 9.20
CA LEU A 196 -10.84 2.96 8.27
C LEU A 196 -10.64 4.34 8.90
N LEU A 197 -11.68 4.91 9.49
CA LEU A 197 -11.60 6.21 10.15
C LEU A 197 -10.62 6.17 11.33
N GLN A 198 -10.65 5.11 12.13
CA GLN A 198 -9.73 4.92 13.24
C GLN A 198 -8.28 4.84 12.78
N ALA A 199 -8.01 4.16 11.66
CA ALA A 199 -6.69 4.07 11.06
C ALA A 199 -6.21 5.44 10.54
N GLU A 200 -7.07 6.22 9.89
CA GLU A 200 -6.75 7.59 9.46
C GLU A 200 -6.44 8.50 10.67
N ASP A 201 -7.25 8.42 11.72
CA ASP A 201 -7.11 9.24 12.93
C ASP A 201 -5.82 8.93 13.71
N ARG A 202 -5.10 7.84 13.38
CA ARG A 202 -3.75 7.60 13.92
C ARG A 202 -2.74 8.63 13.45
N ALA A 203 -2.85 9.08 12.19
CA ALA A 203 -2.04 10.15 11.62
C ALA A 203 -2.71 11.52 11.79
N HIS A 204 -4.04 11.57 11.68
CA HIS A 204 -4.85 12.78 11.77
C HIS A 204 -5.37 13.01 13.19
N ARG A 205 -4.49 13.40 14.11
CA ARG A 205 -4.84 13.70 15.50
C ARG A 205 -4.14 14.94 16.03
N ARG A 206 -4.55 15.39 17.22
CA ARG A 206 -3.96 16.55 17.91
C ARG A 206 -2.43 16.42 17.96
N GLY A 207 -1.73 17.44 17.47
CA GLY A 207 -0.27 17.44 17.30
C GLY A 207 0.18 17.37 15.84
N GLN A 208 -0.71 16.99 14.91
CA GLN A 208 -0.44 17.10 13.48
C GLN A 208 -0.55 18.56 13.02
N THR A 209 0.49 19.06 12.36
CA THR A 209 0.56 20.42 11.81
C THR A 209 0.44 20.47 10.29
N ASN A 210 0.56 19.32 9.61
CA ASN A 210 0.54 19.21 8.16
C ASN A 210 -0.72 18.53 7.65
N ALA A 211 -1.10 18.82 6.40
CA ALA A 211 -2.18 18.10 5.74
C ALA A 211 -1.86 16.59 5.69
N VAL A 212 -2.89 15.76 5.88
CA VAL A 212 -2.75 14.30 5.82
C VAL A 212 -3.34 13.80 4.51
N ASN A 213 -2.51 13.19 3.67
CA ASN A 213 -2.93 12.55 2.43
C ASN A 213 -3.22 11.07 2.66
N ILE A 214 -4.33 10.60 2.13
CA ILE A 214 -4.83 9.24 2.28
C ILE A 214 -4.97 8.64 0.88
N TYR A 215 -4.21 7.59 0.61
CA TYR A 215 -4.18 6.89 -0.67
C TYR A 215 -4.81 5.51 -0.52
N ILE A 216 -5.87 5.24 -1.26
CA ILE A 216 -6.59 3.97 -1.21
C ILE A 216 -6.35 3.21 -2.51
N PHE A 217 -5.69 2.06 -2.43
CA PHE A 217 -5.39 1.24 -3.59
C PHE A 217 -6.54 0.29 -3.92
N CYS A 218 -7.11 0.46 -5.11
CA CYS A 218 -8.12 -0.41 -5.68
C CYS A 218 -7.56 -1.11 -6.92
N ALA A 219 -7.84 -2.40 -7.07
CA ALA A 219 -7.44 -3.16 -8.24
C ALA A 219 -8.68 -3.49 -9.07
N LYS A 220 -8.59 -3.26 -10.39
CA LYS A 220 -9.55 -3.81 -11.35
C LYS A 220 -8.94 -5.06 -11.96
N VAL A 221 -9.58 -6.20 -11.72
CA VAL A 221 -9.27 -7.44 -12.42
C VAL A 221 -9.97 -7.38 -13.78
N SER A 222 -9.20 -7.26 -14.86
CA SER A 222 -9.77 -7.41 -16.20
C SER A 222 -10.02 -8.88 -16.45
N SER A 223 -11.28 -9.32 -16.34
CA SER A 223 -11.74 -10.53 -17.01
C SER A 223 -11.58 -10.30 -18.52
N PHE A 224 -10.86 -11.19 -19.20
CA PHE A 224 -10.75 -11.14 -20.67
C PHE A 224 -12.14 -11.03 -21.31
N PRO A 225 -12.32 -10.26 -22.41
CA PRO A 225 -13.51 -10.39 -23.21
C PRO A 225 -13.54 -11.82 -23.75
N VAL A 226 -14.62 -12.54 -23.47
CA VAL A 226 -14.93 -13.78 -24.19
C VAL A 226 -15.29 -13.31 -25.60
N SER A 227 -14.35 -13.43 -26.54
CA SER A 227 -14.67 -13.30 -27.96
C SER A 227 -15.69 -14.39 -28.28
N LEU A 228 -16.91 -13.99 -28.62
CA LEU A 228 -17.96 -14.85 -29.16
C LEU A 228 -17.56 -15.35 -30.56
#